data_AF-A0A8B7E1X8-F1
#
_entry.id   AF-A0A8B7E1X8-F1
#
_cell.length_a   1.000
_cell.length_b   1.000
_cell.length_c   1.000
_cell.angle_alpha   90.00
_cell.angle_beta   90.00
_cell.angle_gamma   90.00
#
_symmetry.space_group_name_H-M   'P 1'
#
loop_
_entity.id
_entity.type
_entity.pdbx_description
1 polymer ?
#
loop_
_entity_poly.entity_id
_entity_poly.type
_entity_poly.pdbx_seq_one_letter_code
_entity_poly.pdbx_strand_id
1 'polypeptide(L)'
;MANKNTDVVSLDLLTFDDLNALREQKIGSKVYHKKTNSGENKYKRYLIMTYTVEFDQIHYPLPLAYLGKNDSILMKNQFEGLKRKDQRADSDYMNANILPNKYEQLLAENENLKQELNCCYQQLKEVDVEAVLKDMKVLKKVVHNLE
;
A
#
# COMPACT_ATOMS: atom_id res chain seq x y z
N MET A 1 5.96 -4.87 8.84
CA MET A 1 6.48 -6.24 8.70
C MET A 1 7.74 -6.35 9.55
N ALA A 2 7.65 -6.98 10.73
CA ALA A 2 8.84 -7.21 11.55
C ALA A 2 9.65 -8.33 10.90
N ASN A 3 10.84 -8.00 10.42
CA ASN A 3 11.74 -8.92 9.72
C ASN A 3 12.28 -9.94 10.73
N LYS A 4 11.69 -11.14 10.77
CA LYS A 4 12.01 -12.21 11.74
C LYS A 4 13.05 -13.22 11.22
N ASN A 5 13.83 -12.88 10.19
CA ASN A 5 14.67 -13.85 9.52
C ASN A 5 16.12 -13.35 9.46
N THR A 6 16.79 -13.30 10.61
CA THR A 6 18.24 -13.33 10.67
C THR A 6 18.61 -14.63 11.36
N ASP A 7 19.18 -15.59 10.64
CA ASP A 7 19.47 -16.95 11.14
C ASP A 7 20.37 -16.97 12.39
N VAL A 8 21.07 -15.86 12.65
CA VAL A 8 22.02 -15.67 13.76
C VAL A 8 21.33 -15.16 15.04
N VAL A 9 20.11 -14.62 14.95
CA VAL A 9 19.41 -14.02 16.11
C VAL A 9 18.01 -14.62 16.25
N SER A 10 17.71 -15.20 17.41
CA SER A 10 16.36 -15.60 17.79
C SER A 10 15.82 -14.76 18.96
N LEU A 11 14.50 -14.61 19.01
CA LEU A 11 13.80 -13.84 20.04
C LEU A 11 12.73 -14.71 20.71
N ASP A 12 12.90 -14.95 22.00
CA ASP A 12 11.94 -15.71 22.82
C ASP A 12 11.35 -14.81 23.90
N LEU A 13 10.06 -14.97 24.21
CA LEU A 13 9.40 -14.22 25.29
C LEU A 13 8.99 -15.18 26.40
N LEU A 14 9.64 -15.05 27.57
CA LEU A 14 9.46 -15.96 28.70
C LEU A 14 8.81 -15.27 29.90
N THR A 15 8.05 -16.06 30.67
CA THR A 15 7.60 -15.66 32.01
C THR A 15 8.67 -15.98 33.05
N PHE A 16 8.45 -15.48 34.27
CA PHE A 16 9.32 -15.83 35.39
C PHE A 16 9.29 -17.34 35.70
N ASP A 17 8.13 -17.98 35.54
CA ASP A 17 7.97 -19.41 35.81
C ASP A 17 8.68 -20.25 34.76
N ASP A 18 8.63 -19.84 33.48
CA ASP A 18 9.36 -20.51 32.38
C ASP A 18 10.88 -20.47 32.60
N LEU A 19 11.41 -19.35 33.09
CA LEU A 19 12.84 -19.23 33.41
C LEU A 19 13.26 -20.16 34.56
N ASN A 20 12.40 -20.33 35.56
CA ASN A 20 12.66 -21.28 36.65
C ASN A 20 12.65 -22.72 36.14
N ALA A 21 11.68 -23.08 35.31
CA ALA A 21 11.61 -24.40 34.69
C ALA A 21 12.85 -24.69 33.81
N LEU A 22 13.28 -23.71 33.00
CA LEU A 22 14.48 -23.85 32.16
C LEU A 22 15.75 -24.00 33.01
N ARG A 23 15.83 -23.28 34.14
CA ARG A 23 16.92 -23.42 35.09
C ARG A 23 16.97 -24.81 35.71
N GLU A 24 15.83 -25.35 36.11
CA GLU A 24 15.71 -26.70 36.68
C GLU A 24 16.13 -27.77 35.68
N GLN A 25 15.75 -27.61 34.41
CA GLN A 25 16.15 -28.49 33.32
C GLN A 25 17.65 -28.42 33.01
N LYS A 26 18.25 -27.21 33.02
CA LYS A 26 19.65 -27.00 32.62
C LYS A 26 20.66 -27.39 33.71
N ILE A 27 20.29 -27.26 35.00
CA ILE A 27 21.21 -27.43 36.13
C ILE A 27 20.98 -28.76 36.87
N GLY A 28 19.92 -29.50 36.54
CA GLY A 28 19.66 -30.82 37.13
C GLY A 28 19.38 -30.74 38.63
N SER A 29 18.14 -30.42 39.00
CA SER A 29 17.51 -30.64 40.33
C SER A 29 18.39 -30.53 41.59
N LYS A 30 19.32 -29.57 41.66
CA LYS A 30 20.03 -29.27 42.91
C LYS A 30 19.89 -27.80 43.26
N VAL A 31 18.97 -27.58 44.20
CA VAL A 31 19.01 -26.56 45.25
C VAL A 31 18.91 -25.13 44.72
N TYR A 32 17.73 -24.52 44.74
CA TYR A 32 17.51 -23.09 45.08
C TYR A 32 16.00 -22.78 45.03
N HIS A 33 15.19 -23.40 45.89
CA HIS A 33 13.82 -22.92 46.12
C HIS A 33 13.86 -21.69 47.02
N LYS A 34 14.16 -20.51 46.45
CA LYS A 34 13.73 -19.26 47.07
C LYS A 34 12.23 -19.14 46.78
N LYS A 35 11.39 -19.32 47.80
CA LYS A 35 9.94 -19.10 47.70
C LYS A 35 9.71 -17.70 47.15
N THR A 36 9.26 -17.60 45.91
CA THR A 36 9.01 -16.30 45.29
C THR A 36 7.58 -15.88 45.57
N ASN A 37 7.39 -14.69 46.12
CA ASN A 37 6.08 -14.07 46.33
C ASN A 37 5.32 -14.05 45.00
N SER A 38 4.30 -14.89 44.88
CA SER A 38 3.63 -15.27 43.63
C SER A 38 2.85 -14.12 42.96
N GLY A 39 2.55 -13.05 43.69
CA GLY A 39 1.79 -11.91 43.16
C GLY A 39 2.58 -11.01 42.20
N GLU A 40 3.83 -10.69 42.52
CA GLU A 40 4.64 -9.72 41.75
C GLU A 40 5.28 -10.32 40.50
N ASN A 41 5.52 -11.63 40.49
CA ASN A 41 6.21 -12.30 39.38
C ASN A 41 5.29 -12.64 38.20
N LYS A 42 3.97 -12.69 38.41
CA LYS A 42 2.99 -13.06 37.37
C LYS A 42 3.07 -12.19 36.11
N TYR A 43 3.42 -10.93 36.28
CA TYR A 43 3.49 -9.94 35.19
C TYR A 43 4.90 -9.68 34.67
N LYS A 44 5.93 -10.29 35.27
CA LYS A 44 7.30 -10.17 34.76
C LYS A 44 7.40 -10.94 33.44
N ARG A 45 7.97 -10.29 32.43
CA ARG A 45 8.25 -10.86 31.12
C ARG A 45 9.70 -10.61 30.80
N TYR A 46 10.35 -11.58 30.20
CA TYR A 46 11.75 -11.51 29.81
C TYR A 46 11.82 -11.80 28.31
N LEU A 47 12.21 -10.80 27.52
CA LEU A 47 12.56 -11.01 26.13
C LEU A 47 14.00 -11.51 26.10
N ILE A 48 14.18 -12.76 25.68
CA ILE A 48 15.49 -13.39 25.53
C ILE A 48 15.91 -13.21 24.08
N MET A 49 16.93 -12.38 23.86
CA MET A 49 17.59 -12.31 22.57
C MET A 49 18.75 -13.30 22.59
N THR A 50 18.64 -14.34 21.77
CA THR A 50 19.66 -15.37 21.64
C THR A 50 20.44 -15.11 20.36
N TYR A 51 21.71 -14.79 20.52
CA TYR A 51 22.66 -14.64 19.43
C TYR A 51 23.44 -15.94 19.29
N THR A 52 23.21 -16.67 18.20
CA THR A 52 23.85 -17.95 17.91
C THR A 52 24.86 -17.76 16.78
N VAL A 53 26.14 -17.90 17.11
CA VAL A 53 27.26 -17.91 16.15
C VAL A 53 27.89 -19.30 16.11
N GLU A 54 28.86 -19.53 15.22
CA GLU A 54 29.43 -20.86 14.93
C GLU A 54 29.87 -21.67 16.16
N PHE A 55 30.32 -20.99 17.23
CA PHE A 55 30.87 -21.63 18.43
C PHE A 55 30.27 -21.12 19.74
N ASP A 56 29.30 -20.21 19.69
CA ASP A 56 28.75 -19.60 20.90
C ASP A 56 27.26 -19.29 20.77
N GLN A 57 26.57 -19.39 21.90
CA GLN A 57 25.18 -19.03 22.03
C GLN A 57 25.04 -18.10 23.25
N ILE A 58 24.85 -16.81 22.97
CA ILE A 58 24.76 -15.80 24.01
C ILE A 58 23.29 -15.39 24.18
N HIS A 59 22.80 -15.48 25.41
CA HIS A 59 21.46 -15.05 25.77
C HIS A 59 21.51 -13.68 26.47
N TYR A 60 20.83 -12.70 25.89
CA TYR A 60 20.62 -11.38 26.50
C TYR A 60 19.21 -11.33 27.08
N PRO A 61 19.04 -11.32 28.42
CA PRO A 61 17.74 -11.20 29.04
C PRO A 61 17.33 -9.73 29.18
N LEU A 62 16.28 -9.32 28.47
CA LEU A 62 15.68 -7.98 28.57
C LEU A 62 14.41 -8.06 29.42
N PRO A 63 14.41 -7.56 30.66
CA PRO A 63 13.22 -7.52 31.50
C PRO A 63 12.24 -6.47 31.00
N LEU A 64 10.98 -6.86 30.82
CA LEU A 64 9.89 -6.01 30.40
C LEU A 64 8.93 -5.78 31.57
N ALA A 65 8.63 -4.50 31.83
CA ALA A 65 7.60 -4.11 32.78
C ALA A 65 6.22 -4.25 32.14
N TYR A 66 5.26 -4.82 32.87
CA TYR A 66 3.87 -4.88 32.43
C TYR A 66 3.20 -3.52 32.64
N LEU A 67 2.80 -2.89 31.53
CA LEU A 67 2.15 -1.57 31.53
C LEU A 67 0.63 -1.63 31.73
N GLY A 68 0.08 -2.81 32.03
CA GLY A 68 -1.37 -3.00 32.14
C GLY A 68 -2.04 -3.38 30.82
N LYS A 69 -3.37 -3.50 30.86
CA LYS A 69 -4.18 -3.68 29.65
C LYS A 69 -4.36 -2.32 29.01
N ASN A 70 -4.14 -2.25 27.69
CA ASN A 70 -4.41 -1.03 26.94
C ASN A 70 -5.89 -0.65 27.02
N ASP A 71 -6.16 0.66 27.13
CA ASP A 71 -7.52 1.18 27.10
C ASP A 71 -8.17 0.93 25.73
N SER A 72 -9.38 0.35 25.76
CA SER A 72 -10.16 0.01 24.57
C SER A 72 -10.47 1.24 23.71
N ILE A 73 -10.69 2.39 24.36
CA ILE A 73 -11.02 3.65 23.68
C ILE A 73 -9.81 4.16 22.89
N LEU A 74 -8.63 4.17 23.52
CA LEU A 74 -7.39 4.59 22.86
C LEU A 74 -7.06 3.69 21.66
N MET A 75 -7.24 2.38 21.79
CA MET A 75 -7.00 1.43 20.71
C MET A 75 -7.95 1.66 19.52
N LYS A 76 -9.25 1.87 19.78
CA LYS A 76 -10.22 2.19 18.72
C LYS A 76 -9.88 3.50 18.02
N ASN A 77 -9.56 4.55 18.78
CA ASN A 77 -9.18 5.85 18.23
C ASN A 77 -7.94 5.76 17.34
N GLN A 78 -6.93 4.99 17.77
CA GLN A 78 -5.74 4.72 16.96
C GLN A 78 -6.12 3.98 15.68
N PHE A 79 -6.89 2.89 15.78
CA PHE A 79 -7.31 2.11 14.62
C PHE A 79 -8.11 2.95 13.61
N GLU A 80 -9.06 3.76 14.07
CA GLU A 80 -9.81 4.69 13.22
C GLU A 80 -8.92 5.78 12.61
N GLY A 81 -7.91 6.23 13.36
CA GLY A 81 -6.88 7.13 12.86
C GLY A 81 -6.06 6.52 11.72
N LEU A 82 -5.62 5.27 11.88
CA LEU A 82 -4.91 4.52 10.83
C LEU A 82 -5.79 4.29 9.61
N LYS A 83 -7.03 3.81 9.79
CA LYS A 83 -7.97 3.56 8.70
C LYS A 83 -8.24 4.82 7.87
N ARG A 84 -8.35 5.99 8.53
CA ARG A 84 -8.48 7.28 7.83
C ARG A 84 -7.24 7.65 7.04
N LYS A 85 -6.04 7.33 7.53
CA LYS A 85 -4.79 7.59 6.79
C LYS A 85 -4.67 6.71 5.56
N ASP A 86 -5.03 5.43 5.66
CA ASP A 86 -5.03 4.52 4.51
C ASP A 86 -6.04 4.96 3.44
N GLN A 87 -7.26 5.33 3.85
CA GLN A 87 -8.26 5.87 2.92
C GLN A 87 -7.81 7.17 2.23
N ARG A 88 -7.10 8.04 2.96
CA ARG A 88 -6.51 9.25 2.37
C ARG A 88 -5.42 8.89 1.38
N ALA A 89 -4.54 7.94 1.71
CA ALA A 89 -3.50 7.49 0.80
C ALA A 89 -4.09 6.89 -0.49
N ASP A 90 -5.16 6.10 -0.41
CA ASP A 90 -5.88 5.57 -1.57
C ASP A 90 -6.49 6.70 -2.42
N SER A 91 -7.14 7.68 -1.78
CA SER A 91 -7.70 8.86 -2.46
C SER A 91 -6.61 9.71 -3.12
N ASP A 92 -5.47 9.89 -2.45
CA ASP A 92 -4.34 10.66 -2.97
C ASP A 92 -3.71 9.95 -4.17
N TYR A 93 -3.63 8.61 -4.15
CA TYR A 93 -3.20 7.81 -5.29
C TYR A 93 -4.18 7.92 -6.47
N MET A 94 -5.49 7.90 -6.20
CA MET A 94 -6.50 8.10 -7.25
C MET A 94 -6.41 9.51 -7.84
N ASN A 95 -6.32 10.54 -7.00
CA ASN A 95 -6.20 11.94 -7.43
C ASN A 95 -4.92 12.19 -8.23
N ALA A 96 -3.79 11.59 -7.84
CA ALA A 96 -2.53 11.71 -8.58
C ALA A 96 -2.63 11.19 -10.02
N ASN A 97 -3.50 10.19 -10.26
CA ASN A 97 -3.70 9.61 -11.59
C ASN A 97 -4.78 10.32 -12.42
N ILE A 98 -5.58 11.23 -11.84
CA ILE A 98 -6.61 11.97 -12.58
C ILE A 98 -5.98 12.88 -13.64
N LEU A 99 -4.94 13.64 -13.28
CA LEU A 99 -4.34 14.61 -14.18
C LEU A 99 -3.59 13.97 -15.37
N PRO A 100 -2.77 12.91 -15.17
CA PRO A 100 -2.18 12.14 -16.26
C PRO A 100 -3.21 11.53 -17.20
N ASN A 101 -4.25 10.88 -16.65
CA ASN A 101 -5.31 10.27 -17.47
C ASN A 101 -6.04 11.32 -18.31
N LYS A 102 -6.33 12.49 -17.71
CA LYS A 102 -6.99 13.59 -18.44
C LYS A 102 -6.10 14.18 -19.52
N TYR A 103 -4.80 14.28 -19.27
CA TYR A 103 -3.82 14.72 -20.26
C TYR A 103 -3.75 13.74 -21.43
N GLU A 104 -3.71 12.43 -21.16
CA GLU A 104 -3.70 11.38 -22.17
C GLU A 104 -4.99 11.37 -23.01
N GLN A 105 -6.15 11.54 -22.37
CA GLN A 105 -7.43 11.72 -23.07
C GLN A 105 -7.42 12.94 -23.99
N LEU A 106 -6.92 14.08 -23.53
CA LEU A 106 -6.82 15.31 -24.33
C LEU A 106 -5.84 15.17 -25.51
N LEU A 107 -4.75 14.41 -25.34
CA LEU A 107 -3.83 14.09 -26.42
C LEU A 107 -4.52 13.25 -27.50
N ALA A 108 -5.22 12.19 -27.10
CA ALA A 108 -5.97 11.34 -28.03
C ALA A 108 -7.05 12.11 -28.80
N GLU A 109 -7.79 12.99 -28.11
CA GLU A 109 -8.79 13.86 -28.75
C GLU A 109 -8.13 14.84 -29.74
N ASN A 110 -6.99 15.44 -29.38
CA ASN A 110 -6.23 16.30 -30.28
C ASN A 110 -5.76 15.58 -31.53
N GLU A 111 -5.31 14.33 -31.40
CA GLU A 111 -4.90 13.53 -32.56
C GLU A 111 -6.09 13.20 -33.46
N ASN A 112 -7.23 12.82 -32.88
CA ASN A 112 -8.43 12.52 -33.66
C ASN A 112 -8.93 13.75 -34.43
N LEU A 113 -9.01 14.92 -33.78
CA LEU A 113 -9.40 16.17 -34.42
C LEU A 113 -8.45 16.54 -35.57
N LYS A 114 -7.14 16.36 -35.38
CA LYS A 114 -6.15 16.59 -36.46
C LYS A 114 -6.35 15.63 -37.64
N GLN A 115 -6.70 14.37 -37.38
CA GLN A 115 -7.00 13.40 -38.43
C GLN A 115 -8.27 13.75 -39.20
N GLU A 116 -9.36 14.10 -38.51
CA GLU A 116 -10.62 14.54 -39.12
C GLU A 116 -10.40 15.77 -40.00
N LEU A 117 -9.64 16.74 -39.51
CA LEU A 117 -9.32 17.97 -40.24
C LEU A 117 -8.49 17.66 -41.50
N ASN A 118 -7.51 16.75 -41.41
CA ASN A 118 -6.74 16.28 -42.57
C ASN A 118 -7.62 15.56 -43.60
N CYS A 119 -8.53 14.70 -43.15
CA CYS A 119 -9.48 14.01 -44.03
C CYS A 119 -10.35 15.02 -44.78
N CYS A 120 -10.89 16.02 -44.08
CA CYS A 120 -11.68 17.09 -44.70
C CYS A 120 -10.88 17.90 -45.72
N TYR A 121 -9.61 18.24 -45.43
CA TYR A 121 -8.75 18.91 -46.41
C TYR A 121 -8.43 18.05 -47.63
N GLN A 122 -8.24 16.74 -47.46
CA GLN A 122 -8.06 15.83 -48.59
C GLN A 122 -9.32 15.76 -49.47
N GLN A 123 -10.49 15.64 -48.85
CA GLN A 123 -11.77 15.64 -49.58
C GLN A 123 -11.94 16.95 -50.38
N LEU A 124 -11.66 18.12 -49.78
CA LEU A 124 -11.70 19.40 -50.48
C LEU A 124 -10.69 19.49 -51.64
N LYS A 125 -9.55 18.80 -51.54
CA LYS A 125 -8.55 18.74 -52.61
C LYS A 125 -8.97 17.81 -53.75
N GLU A 126 -9.75 16.76 -53.45
CA GLU A 126 -10.26 15.80 -54.43
C GLU A 126 -11.56 16.26 -55.12
N VAL A 127 -12.27 17.24 -54.54
CA VAL A 127 -13.45 17.83 -55.17
C VAL A 127 -13.02 18.70 -56.37
N ASP A 128 -13.36 18.25 -57.58
CA ASP A 128 -13.26 19.06 -58.80
C ASP A 128 -14.30 20.18 -58.77
N VAL A 129 -13.89 21.33 -58.25
CA VAL A 129 -14.69 22.55 -58.09
C VAL A 129 -15.35 22.96 -59.42
N GLU A 130 -14.72 22.68 -60.55
CA GLU A 130 -15.22 23.07 -61.86
C GLU A 130 -16.35 22.18 -62.36
N ALA A 131 -16.31 20.88 -62.05
CA ALA A 131 -17.44 19.98 -62.28
C ALA A 131 -18.65 20.36 -61.41
N VAL A 132 -18.43 20.61 -60.11
CA VAL A 132 -19.49 21.01 -59.17
C VAL A 132 -20.15 22.33 -59.57
N LEU A 133 -19.36 23.32 -60.03
CA LEU A 133 -19.90 24.59 -60.53
C LEU A 133 -20.77 24.43 -61.79
N LYS A 134 -20.42 23.49 -62.67
CA LYS A 134 -21.23 23.20 -63.87
C LYS A 134 -22.56 22.58 -63.48
N ASP A 135 -22.55 21.59 -62.59
CA ASP A 135 -23.76 20.94 -62.11
C ASP A 135 -24.67 21.91 -61.33
N MET A 136 -24.09 22.78 -60.52
CA MET A 136 -24.84 23.81 -59.78
C MET A 136 -25.48 24.84 -60.72
N LYS A 137 -24.80 25.23 -61.80
CA LYS A 137 -25.38 26.10 -62.84
C LYS A 137 -26.54 25.42 -63.56
N VAL A 138 -26.41 24.14 -63.89
CA VAL A 138 -27.50 23.35 -64.50
C VAL A 138 -28.70 23.30 -63.56
N LEU A 139 -28.47 22.97 -62.29
CA LEU A 139 -29.52 22.88 -61.28
C LEU A 139 -30.21 24.22 -61.06
N LYS A 140 -29.46 25.33 -60.98
CA LYS A 140 -30.03 26.69 -60.88
C LYS A 140 -30.92 27.03 -62.08
N LYS A 141 -30.56 26.57 -63.28
CA LYS A 141 -31.33 26.78 -64.50
C LYS A 141 -32.62 25.94 -64.51
N VAL A 142 -32.57 24.72 -64.00
CA VAL A 142 -33.76 23.85 -63.84
C VAL A 142 -34.71 24.44 -62.80
N VAL A 143 -34.20 24.87 -61.64
CA VAL A 143 -35.02 25.51 -60.59
C VAL A 143 -35.69 26.78 -61.12
N HIS A 144 -34.97 27.62 -61.85
CA HIS A 144 -35.55 28.83 -62.48
C HIS A 144 -36.63 28.52 -63.52
N ASN A 145 -36.59 27.35 -64.17
CA ASN A 145 -37.62 26.92 -65.12
C ASN A 145 -38.82 26.23 -64.43
N LEU A 146 -38.72 25.93 -63.14
CA LEU A 146 -39.78 25.31 -62.32
C LEU A 146 -40.54 26.33 -61.46
N GLU A 147 -40.02 27.55 -61.31
CA GLU A 147 -40.72 28.74 -60.79
C GLU A 147 -41.46 29.48 -61.92
#